data_AF-A0A2V6MZC9-F1
#
_entry.id   AF-A0A2V6MZC9-F1
#
_cell.length_a   1.000
_cell.length_b   1.000
_cell.length_c   1.000
_cell.angle_alpha   90.00
_cell.angle_beta   90.00
_cell.angle_gamma   90.00
#
_symmetry.space_group_name_H-M   'P 1'
#
loop_
_entity.id
_entity.type
_entity.pdbx_description
1 polymer ?
#
loop_
_entity_poly.entity_id
_entity_poly.type
_entity_poly.pdbx_seq_one_letter_code
_entity_poly.pdbx_strand_id
1 'polypeptide(L)' 'MPTFQIYNVIPTLPAVLEPLREMTFNLWWTWEPSARRLFRHLDPDLWNRTNHNPVRMLQLSRQARLEELAQDKSFLRE' A
#
# COMPACT_ATOMS: atom_id res chain seq x y z
N MET A 1 -37.46 -0.33 4.81
CA MET A 1 -36.15 -1.01 4.88
C MET A 1 -35.08 0.06 5.03
N PRO A 2 -34.12 -0.07 5.95
CA PRO A 2 -33.04 0.91 6.05
C PRO A 2 -32.16 0.84 4.79
N THR A 3 -31.82 1.99 4.23
CA THR A 3 -30.90 2.13 3.11
C THR A 3 -29.48 2.18 3.66
N PHE A 4 -28.65 1.18 3.35
CA PHE A 4 -27.23 1.20 3.68
C PHE A 4 -26.46 1.87 2.55
N GLN A 5 -25.77 2.98 2.85
CA GLN A 5 -24.84 3.61 1.93
C GLN A 5 -23.42 3.12 2.26
N ILE A 6 -22.76 2.50 1.28
CA ILE A 6 -21.39 2.03 1.41
C ILE A 6 -20.47 3.18 0.98
N TYR A 7 -19.65 3.65 1.93
CA TYR A 7 -18.59 4.62 1.66
C TYR A 7 -17.25 3.93 1.69
N ASN A 8 -16.49 4.04 0.60
CA ASN A 8 -15.13 3.50 0.54
C ASN A 8 -14.15 4.61 0.88
N VAL A 9 -13.65 4.61 2.12
CA VAL A 9 -12.62 5.57 2.56
C VAL A 9 -11.27 5.03 2.13
N ILE A 10 -10.62 5.73 1.20
CA ILE A 10 -9.28 5.39 0.71
C ILE A 10 -8.32 6.43 1.29
N PRO A 11 -7.23 6.01 1.97
CA PRO A 11 -6.22 6.94 2.47
C PRO A 11 -5.54 7.70 1.32
N THR A 12 -5.12 8.93 1.61
CA THR A 12 -4.40 9.76 0.65
C THR A 12 -2.94 9.32 0.62
N LEU A 13 -2.52 8.74 -0.49
CA LEU A 13 -1.11 8.38 -0.70
C LEU A 13 -0.28 9.66 -0.93
N PRO A 14 0.78 9.90 -0.14
CA PRO A 14 1.71 11.00 -0.40
C PRO A 14 2.34 10.89 -1.79
N ALA A 15 2.60 12.02 -2.45
CA ALA A 15 3.10 12.04 -3.84
C ALA A 15 4.41 11.27 -4.04
N VAL A 16 5.28 11.25 -3.03
CA VAL A 16 6.55 10.48 -3.07
C VAL A 16 6.34 8.97 -3.06
N LEU A 17 5.18 8.50 -2.60
CA LEU A 17 4.78 7.09 -2.58
C LEU A 17 3.90 6.70 -3.77
N GLU A 18 3.56 7.64 -4.65
CA GLU A 18 2.76 7.37 -5.85
C GLU A 18 3.28 6.22 -6.73
N PRO A 19 4.61 6.01 -6.88
CA PRO A 19 5.13 4.86 -7.61
C PRO A 19 4.67 3.50 -7.05
N LEU A 20 4.34 3.40 -5.76
CA LEU A 20 3.74 2.18 -5.19
C LEU A 20 2.40 1.88 -5.82
N ARG A 21 1.58 2.91 -6.07
CA ARG A 21 0.26 2.77 -6.69
C ARG A 21 0.39 2.28 -8.12
N GLU A 22 1.28 2.91 -8.89
CA GLU A 22 1.57 2.49 -10.27
C GLU A 22 2.02 1.03 -10.32
N MET A 23 2.91 0.63 -9.39
CA MET A 23 3.38 -0.75 -9.29
C MET A 23 2.24 -1.73 -9.01
N THR A 24 1.20 -1.35 -8.24
CA THR A 24 0.06 -2.25 -7.98
C THR A 24 -0.71 -2.66 -9.24
N PHE A 25 -0.70 -1.82 -10.28
CA PHE A 25 -1.36 -2.07 -11.56
C PHE A 25 -0.46 -2.78 -12.59
N ASN A 26 0.81 -3.00 -12.27
CA ASN A 26 1.76 -3.69 -13.13
C ASN A 26 1.99 -5.13 -12.66
N LEU A 27 1.49 -6.14 -13.41
CA LEU A 27 1.58 -7.55 -13.02
C LEU A 27 3.00 -8.06 -12.72
N TRP A 28 4.03 -7.35 -13.20
CA TRP A 28 5.44 -7.61 -12.90
C TRP A 28 5.75 -7.80 -11.41
N TRP A 29 5.07 -7.08 -10.52
CA TRP A 29 5.29 -7.22 -9.07
C TRP A 29 5.03 -8.64 -8.54
N THR A 30 4.21 -9.44 -9.24
CA THR A 30 3.82 -10.78 -8.76
C THR A 30 4.98 -11.77 -8.78
N TRP A 31 5.92 -11.61 -9.71
CA TRP A 31 7.10 -12.47 -9.85
C TRP A 31 8.40 -11.79 -9.45
N GLU A 32 8.44 -10.47 -9.29
CA GLU A 32 9.63 -9.76 -8.83
C GLU A 32 9.77 -9.81 -7.29
N PRO A 33 10.83 -10.44 -6.74
CA PRO A 33 11.01 -10.52 -5.29
C PRO A 33 11.26 -9.17 -4.63
N SER A 34 11.94 -8.23 -5.28
CA SER A 34 12.19 -6.89 -4.72
C SER A 34 10.92 -6.09 -4.52
N ALA A 35 10.03 -6.05 -5.52
CA ALA A 35 8.72 -5.42 -5.42
C ALA A 35 7.89 -5.99 -4.25
N ARG A 36 7.90 -7.33 -4.08
CA ARG A 36 7.19 -7.99 -2.95
C ARG A 36 7.81 -7.67 -1.59
N ARG A 37 9.13 -7.46 -1.52
CA ARG A 37 9.80 -7.02 -0.29
C ARG A 37 9.39 -5.60 0.08
N LEU A 38 9.28 -4.71 -0.90
CA LEU A 38 8.86 -3.32 -0.68
C LEU A 38 7.47 -3.24 -0.02
N PHE A 39 6.48 -3.97 -0.55
CA PHE A 39 5.15 -4.04 0.08
C PHE A 39 5.20 -4.68 1.47
N ARG A 40 6.01 -5.72 1.67
CA ARG A 40 6.20 -6.32 3.00
C ARG A 40 6.84 -5.33 3.99
N HIS A 41 7.80 -4.52 3.55
CA HIS A 41 8.47 -3.51 4.37
C HIS A 41 7.49 -2.43 4.84
N LEU A 42 6.54 -2.05 3.97
CA LEU A 42 5.52 -1.03 4.29
C LEU A 42 4.78 -1.38 5.58
N ASP A 43 4.22 -2.59 5.66
CA ASP A 43 3.56 -3.14 6.85
C ASP A 43 3.48 -4.69 6.73
N PRO A 44 4.34 -5.46 7.42
CA PRO A 44 4.38 -6.91 7.29
C PRO A 44 3.08 -7.60 7.71
N ASP A 45 2.41 -7.08 8.75
CA ASP A 45 1.18 -7.67 9.27
C ASP A 45 0.03 -7.41 8.32
N LEU A 46 -0.07 -6.18 7.79
CA LEU A 46 -1.09 -5.84 6.81
C LEU A 46 -0.86 -6.60 5.50
N TRP A 47 0.39 -6.79 5.07
CA TRP A 47 0.73 -7.57 3.90
C TRP A 47 0.23 -9.02 3.98
N ASN A 48 0.38 -9.65 5.14
CA ASN A 48 -0.16 -10.99 5.39
C ASN A 48 -1.70 -10.97 5.44
N ARG A 49 -2.30 -9.98 6.14
CA ARG A 49 -3.76 -9.86 6.29
C ARG A 49 -4.50 -9.58 4.98
N THR A 50 -3.85 -8.92 4.02
CA THR A 50 -4.42 -8.68 2.69
C THR A 50 -4.17 -9.82 1.71
N ASN A 51 -3.61 -10.95 2.18
CA ASN A 51 -3.18 -12.08 1.34
C ASN A 51 -2.26 -11.62 0.21
N HIS A 52 -1.29 -10.76 0.54
CA HIS A 52 -0.31 -10.24 -0.42
C HIS A 52 -0.93 -9.45 -1.59
N ASN A 53 -2.08 -8.81 -1.36
CA ASN A 53 -2.72 -7.93 -2.34
C ASN A 53 -2.28 -6.47 -2.08
N PRO A 54 -1.44 -5.88 -2.95
CA PRO A 54 -0.90 -4.55 -2.74
C PRO A 54 -1.96 -3.45 -2.90
N VAL A 55 -2.96 -3.64 -3.77
CA VAL A 55 -4.09 -2.69 -3.91
C VAL A 55 -4.86 -2.60 -2.60
N ARG A 56 -5.25 -3.75 -2.05
CA ARG A 56 -5.99 -3.83 -0.77
C ARG A 56 -5.12 -3.33 0.38
N MET A 57 -3.82 -3.57 0.33
CA MET A 57 -2.88 -3.05 1.32
C MET A 57 -2.88 -1.53 1.34
N LEU A 58 -2.69 -0.87 0.20
CA LEU A 58 -2.72 0.59 0.12
C LEU A 58 -4.06 1.18 0.60
N GLN A 59 -5.19 0.51 0.30
CA GLN A 59 -6.51 0.94 0.77
C GLN A 59 -6.71 0.81 2.29
N LEU A 60 -6.06 -0.15 2.93
CA LEU A 60 -6.19 -0.42 4.37
C LEU A 60 -5.05 0.16 5.21
N SER A 61 -4.01 0.71 4.56
CA SER A 61 -2.90 1.37 5.22
C SER A 61 -3.40 2.57 6.03
N ARG A 62 -2.90 2.71 7.25
CA ARG A 62 -3.20 3.90 8.07
C ARG A 62 -2.51 5.11 7.45
N GLN A 63 -3.21 6.24 7.40
CA GLN A 63 -2.68 7.50 6.88
C GLN A 63 -1.34 7.88 7.53
N ALA A 64 -1.25 7.81 8.87
CA ALA A 64 -0.03 8.10 9.61
C ALA A 64 1.17 7.24 9.17
N ARG A 65 0.94 5.95 8.86
CA ARG A 65 2.02 5.05 8.41
C ARG A 65 2.54 5.45 7.02
N LEU A 66 1.64 5.86 6.12
CA LEU A 66 2.03 6.35 4.79
C LEU A 66 2.83 7.66 4.90
N GLU A 67 2.45 8.54 5.82
CA GLU A 67 3.16 9.79 6.08
C GLU A 67 4.54 9.57 6.70
N GLU A 68 4.67 8.63 7.64
CA GLU A 68 5.96 8.19 8.19
C GLU A 68 6.90 7.70 7.08
N LEU A 69 6.42 6.79 6.23
CA LEU A 69 7.21 6.21 5.13
C LEU A 69 7.58 7.24 4.06
N ALA A 70 6.72 8.24 3.84
CA ALA A 70 7.02 9.35 2.95
C ALA A 70 8.20 10.22 3.45
N GLN A 71 8.56 10.13 4.72
CA GLN A 71 9.73 10.80 5.31
C GLN A 71 10.92 9.86 5.55
N ASP A 72 10.72 8.54 5.42
CA ASP A 72 11.76 7.54 5.64
C ASP A 72 12.69 7.44 4.43
N LYS A 73 13.89 8.03 4.56
CA LYS A 73 14.91 8.02 3.51
C LYS A 73 15.46 6.63 3.21
N SER A 74 15.37 5.68 4.14
CA SER A 74 15.78 4.30 3.89
C SER A 74 14.78 3.64 2.95
N PHE A 75 13.49 3.80 3.24
CA PHE A 75 12.42 3.24 2.42
C PHE A 75 12.37 3.86 1.02
N LEU A 76 12.55 5.17 0.89
CA LEU A 76 12.54 5.86 -0.41
C LEU A 76 13.75 5.55 -1.32
N ARG A 77 14.76 4.85 -0.81
CA ARG A 77 15.97 4.46 -1.55
C ARG A 77 15.96 2.98 -1.97
N GLU A 78 15.02 2.20 -1.48
CA GLU A 78 14.86 0.78 -1.81
C GLU A 78 14.31 0.59 -3.22
#